data_AF-A0A1I2ECP5-F1
#
_entry.id   AF-A0A1I2ECP5-F1
#
_cell.length_a   1.000
_cell.length_b   1.000
_cell.length_c   1.000
_cell.angle_alpha   90.00
_cell.angle_beta   90.00
_cell.angle_gamma   90.00
#
_symmetry.space_group_name_H-M   'P 1'
#
loop_
_entity.id
_entity.type
_entity.pdbx_description
1 polymer ?
#
loop_
_entity_poly.entity_id
_entity_poly.type
_entity_poly.pdbx_seq_one_letter_code
_entity_poly.pdbx_strand_id
1 'polypeptide(L)' 'MMKTWDELRERVSTFALLAGVKLRNQNSNCELIQVFIYTNRFRQELPQYSGYKTVKLQFPTSSTFELNKYAQMA' A
#
# COMPACT_ATOMS: atom_id res chain seq x y z
N MET A 1 6.21 6.54 -15.68
CA MET A 1 5.80 7.68 -14.85
C MET A 1 4.32 7.50 -14.60
N MET A 2 3.89 7.35 -13.35
CA MET A 2 2.46 7.31 -13.04
C MET A 2 1.90 8.72 -13.19
N LYS A 3 0.83 8.88 -13.95
CA LYS A 3 0.26 10.18 -14.33
C LYS A 3 -1.15 10.38 -13.77
N THR A 4 -1.85 9.30 -13.47
CA THR A 4 -3.24 9.35 -13.00
C THR A 4 -3.39 8.71 -11.63
N TRP A 5 -4.46 9.08 -10.93
CA TRP A 5 -4.83 8.47 -9.66
C TRP A 5 -5.20 7.00 -9.80
N ASP A 6 -5.76 6.59 -10.94
CA ASP A 6 -6.14 5.20 -11.18
C ASP A 6 -4.93 4.28 -11.33
N GLU A 7 -3.86 4.75 -11.98
CA GLU A 7 -2.59 4.02 -12.03
C GLU A 7 -2.01 3.81 -10.61
N LEU A 8 -2.10 4.82 -9.74
CA LEU A 8 -1.66 4.68 -8.35
C LEU A 8 -2.52 3.65 -7.59
N ARG A 9 -3.85 3.71 -7.72
CA ARG A 9 -4.78 2.76 -7.08
C ARG A 9 -4.55 1.33 -7.55
N GLU A 10 -4.26 1.13 -8.83
CA GLU A 10 -3.93 -0.18 -9.41
C GLU A 10 -2.65 -0.75 -8.77
N ARG A 11 -1.62 0.09 -8.62
CA ARG A 11 -0.36 -0.31 -7.97
C ARG A 11 -0.56 -0.65 -6.51
N VAL A 12 -1.29 0.19 -5.77
CA VAL A 12 -1.66 -0.09 -4.36
C VAL A 12 -2.39 -1.43 -4.26
N SER A 13 -3.33 -1.73 -5.16
CA SER A 13 -4.05 -3.01 -5.20
C SER A 13 -3.13 -4.19 -5.42
N THR A 14 -2.18 -4.06 -6.36
CA THR A 14 -1.20 -5.10 -6.65
C THR A 14 -0.32 -5.39 -5.43
N PHE A 15 0.16 -4.34 -4.75
CA PHE A 15 0.98 -4.50 -3.54
C PHE A 15 0.19 -5.11 -2.38
N ALA A 16 -1.06 -4.70 -2.17
CA ALA A 16 -1.93 -5.28 -1.15
C ALA A 16 -2.16 -6.78 -1.37
N LEU A 17 -2.34 -7.20 -2.62
CA LEU A 17 -2.44 -8.61 -2.99
C LEU A 17 -1.16 -9.38 -2.67
N LEU A 18 0.00 -8.85 -3.06
CA LEU A 18 1.30 -9.47 -2.77
C LEU A 18 1.57 -9.57 -1.26
N ALA A 19 1.19 -8.54 -0.49
CA ALA A 19 1.29 -8.56 0.97
C ALA A 19 0.41 -9.67 1.57
N GLY A 20 -0.83 -9.81 1.10
CA GLY A 20 -1.74 -10.89 1.52
C GLY A 20 -1.17 -12.29 1.24
N VAL A 21 -0.56 -12.50 0.07
CA VAL A 21 0.11 -13.77 -0.26
C VAL A 21 1.25 -14.05 0.72
N LYS A 22 2.10 -13.07 1.01
CA LYS A 22 3.22 -13.23 1.95
C LYS A 22 2.75 -13.53 3.38
N LEU A 23 1.71 -12.85 3.86
CA LEU A 23 1.14 -13.07 5.19
C LEU A 23 0.62 -14.51 5.34
N ARG A 24 -0.12 -15.02 4.33
CA ARG A 24 -0.63 -16.40 4.33
C ARG A 24 0.49 -17.43 4.30
N ASN A 25 1.53 -17.22 3.49
CA ASN A 25 2.70 -18.10 3.46
C ASN A 25 3.44 -18.15 4.81
N GLN A 26 3.33 -17.10 5.62
CA GLN A 26 3.92 -17.02 6.95
C GLN A 26 2.95 -17.44 8.07
N ASN A 27 1.73 -17.91 7.74
CA ASN A 27 0.67 -18.21 8.69
C ASN A 27 0.38 -17.05 9.66
N SER A 28 0.39 -15.82 9.15
CA SER A 28 0.26 -14.59 9.92
C SER A 28 -0.86 -13.69 9.40
N ASN A 29 -1.27 -12.71 10.22
CA ASN A 29 -2.31 -11.74 9.90
C ASN A 29 -1.78 -10.31 10.09
N CYS A 30 -2.39 -9.36 9.40
CA CYS A 30 -2.06 -7.93 9.48
C CYS A 30 -3.10 -7.18 10.32
N GLU A 31 -2.64 -6.32 11.22
CA GLU A 31 -3.48 -5.40 12.01
C GLU A 31 -3.36 -3.94 11.55
N LEU A 32 -2.23 -3.57 10.95
CA LEU A 32 -1.91 -2.21 10.51
C LEU A 32 -1.36 -2.24 9.07
N ILE A 33 -1.93 -1.41 8.20
CA ILE A 33 -1.43 -1.17 6.85
C ILE A 33 -0.87 0.24 6.79
N GLN A 34 0.34 0.40 6.26
CA GLN A 34 0.92 1.70 5.94
C GLN A 34 1.19 1.76 4.44
N VAL A 35 0.59 2.74 3.77
CA VAL A 35 0.87 3.08 2.37
C VAL A 35 1.78 4.28 2.36
N PHE A 36 2.87 4.22 1.59
CA PHE A 36 3.82 5.30 1.43
C PHE A 36 4.03 5.62 -0.04
N ILE A 37 4.38 6.87 -0.31
CA ILE A 37 4.69 7.36 -1.65
C ILE A 37 5.88 8.31 -1.59
N TYR A 38 6.79 8.14 -2.54
CA TYR A 38 7.99 8.94 -2.67
C TYR A 38 8.18 9.35 -4.13
N THR A 39 8.65 10.57 -4.35
CA THR A 39 9.18 10.99 -5.65
C THR A 39 10.56 10.38 -5.87
N ASN A 40 11.05 10.49 -7.11
CA ASN A 40 12.39 10.05 -7.43
C ASN A 40 13.45 10.92 -6.74
N ARG A 41 14.02 10.39 -5.65
CA ARG A 41 15.09 11.02 -4.86
C ARG A 41 16.38 11.32 -5.63
N PHE A 42 16.58 10.71 -6.79
CA PHE A 42 17.76 10.94 -7.63
C PHE A 42 17.62 12.15 -8.56
N ARG A 43 16.41 12.74 -8.67
CA ARG A 43 16.16 13.95 -9.47
C ARG A 43 16.02 15.18 -8.58
N GLN A 44 17.16 15.64 -8.06
CA GLN A 44 17.21 16.77 -7.12
C GLN A 44 16.70 18.09 -7.73
N GLU A 45 16.69 18.18 -9.05
CA GLU A 45 16.19 19.32 -9.82
C GLU A 45 14.66 19.46 -9.80
N LEU A 46 13.93 18.45 -9.31
CA LEU A 46 12.46 18.46 -9.23
C LEU A 46 11.98 18.49 -7.77
N PRO A 47 10.78 19.05 -7.50
CA PRO A 47 10.16 18.99 -6.18
C PRO A 47 10.08 17.56 -5.65
N GLN A 48 10.52 17.38 -4.41
CA GLN A 48 10.50 16.09 -3.74
C GLN A 48 9.27 15.98 -2.84
N TYR A 49 8.64 14.82 -2.85
CA TYR A 49 7.53 14.47 -1.98
C TYR A 49 7.80 13.13 -1.31
N SER A 50 7.46 13.08 -0.03
CA SER A 50 7.55 11.90 0.83
C SER A 50 6.37 11.94 1.78
N GLY A 51 5.51 10.94 1.69
CA GLY A 51 4.30 10.88 2.49
C GLY A 51 3.92 9.44 2.79
N TYR A 52 3.25 9.24 3.92
CA TYR A 52 2.66 7.97 4.28
C TYR A 52 1.33 8.18 4.97
N LYS A 53 0.48 7.15 4.93
CA LYS A 53 -0.73 7.08 5.73
C LYS A 53 -0.91 5.66 6.26
N THR A 54 -1.20 5.58 7.56
CA THR A 54 -1.41 4.33 8.27
C THR A 54 -2.89 4.14 8.54
N VAL A 55 -3.40 2.95 8.27
CA VAL A 55 -4.79 2.54 8.49
C VAL A 55 -4.78 1.32 9.39
N LYS A 56 -5.53 1.39 10.50
CA LYS A 56 -5.76 0.26 11.39
C LYS A 56 -6.93 -0.58 10.90
N LEU A 57 -6.74 -1.89 10.84
CA LEU A 57 -7.79 -2.85 10.52
C LEU A 57 -8.69 -3.06 11.74
N GLN A 58 -9.98 -3.31 11.50
CA GLN A 58 -10.93 -3.61 12.58
C GLN A 58 -10.61 -4.93 13.29
N PHE A 59 -10.00 -5.88 12.57
CA PHE A 59 -9.55 -7.16 13.09
C PHE A 59 -8.34 -7.64 12.29
N PRO A 60 -7.41 -8.41 12.89
CA PRO A 60 -6.28 -8.96 12.16
C PRO A 60 -6.73 -9.89 11.03
N THR A 61 -6.26 -9.66 9.80
CA THR A 61 -6.59 -10.53 8.66
C THR A 61 -5.46 -10.62 7.64
N SER A 62 -5.47 -11.70 6.86
CA SER A 62 -4.63 -11.92 5.68
C SER A 62 -5.47 -12.05 4.40
N SER A 63 -6.76 -11.70 4.46
CA SER A 63 -7.67 -11.68 3.31
C SER A 63 -7.25 -10.60 2.31
N THR A 64 -6.98 -10.99 1.08
CA THR A 64 -6.60 -10.07 0.00
C THR A 64 -7.62 -8.95 -0.19
N PHE A 65 -8.92 -9.25 -0.09
CA PHE A 65 -9.98 -8.26 -0.29
C PHE A 65 -10.01 -7.22 0.82
N GLU A 66 -9.89 -7.65 2.08
CA GLU A 66 -9.83 -6.74 3.22
C GLU A 66 -8.57 -5.88 3.16
N LEU A 67 -7.40 -6.49 2.95
CA LEU A 67 -6.14 -5.76 2.85
C LEU A 67 -6.18 -4.70 1.74
N ASN A 68 -6.73 -5.05 0.57
CA ASN A 68 -6.88 -4.09 -0.51
C ASN A 68 -7.83 -2.95 -0.12
N LYS A 69 -8.99 -3.27 0.47
CA LYS A 69 -9.95 -2.26 0.92
C LYS A 69 -9.33 -1.25 1.88
N TYR A 70 -8.63 -1.71 2.91
CA TYR A 70 -7.97 -0.81 3.87
C TYR A 70 -6.78 -0.06 3.25
N ALA A 71 -6.04 -0.66 2.32
CA ALA A 71 -4.97 0.02 1.59
C ALA A 71 -5.49 1.16 0.70
N GLN A 72 -6.68 1.01 0.09
CA GLN A 72 -7.30 2.08 -0.71
C GLN A 72 -7.89 3.23 0.14
N MET A 73 -8.07 3.02 1.46
CA MET A 73 -8.51 4.07 2.38
C MET A 73 -7.36 4.95 2.89
N ALA A 74 -6.11 4.51 2.70
CA ALA A 74 -4.91 5.32 2.94
C ALA A 74 -4.82 6.40 1.86
#